data_AF-A0A971FVU4-F1
#
_entry.id   AF-A0A971FVU4-F1
#
_cell.length_a   1.000
_cell.length_b   1.000
_cell.length_c   1.000
_cell.angle_alpha   90.00
_cell.angle_beta   90.00
_cell.angle_gamma   90.00
#
_symmetry.space_group_name_H-M   'P 1'
#
loop_
_entity.id
_entity.type
_entity.pdbx_description
1 polymer ?
#
loop_
_entity_poly.entity_id
_entity_poly.type
_entity_poly.pdbx_seq_one_letter_code
_entity_poly.pdbx_strand_id
1 'polypeptide(L)'
;MKKVRTLYIYVCMLGLATLIGCQDNLYHSSFQDLPQQRWDNQDTISFSIPPSEEDLDVFFTLALRTSSSFKYKDVVMCIDLLEGDSIIYSAPLDVLISDNTRQTHSDFMYHECYSPRHPLRMKSQVSYTVRLTHAMRLNPLERISSVGVFVEKSDSAKR
;
A
#
# COMPACT_ATOMS: atom_id res chain seq x y z
N MET A 1 -50.62 19.07 -6.45
CA MET A 1 -49.89 18.45 -5.31
C MET A 1 -49.19 17.12 -5.63
N LYS A 2 -49.73 16.24 -6.50
CA LYS A 2 -49.12 14.93 -6.83
C LYS A 2 -47.79 15.03 -7.61
N LYS A 3 -47.70 15.94 -8.60
CA LYS A 3 -46.50 16.14 -9.44
C LYS A 3 -45.25 16.60 -8.65
N VAL A 4 -45.44 17.37 -7.57
CA VAL A 4 -44.35 17.88 -6.72
C VAL A 4 -43.73 16.77 -5.87
N ARG A 5 -44.55 15.82 -5.38
CA ARG A 5 -44.06 14.61 -4.67
C ARG A 5 -43.29 13.69 -5.62
N THR A 6 -43.74 13.52 -6.86
CA THR A 6 -43.03 12.72 -7.87
C THR A 6 -41.68 13.34 -8.23
N LEU A 7 -41.59 14.67 -8.37
CA LEU A 7 -40.34 15.38 -8.62
C LEU A 7 -39.34 15.21 -7.47
N TYR A 8 -39.81 15.28 -6.21
CA TYR A 8 -38.96 15.07 -5.03
C TYR A 8 -38.41 13.65 -4.94
N ILE A 9 -39.19 12.63 -5.34
CA ILE A 9 -38.73 11.23 -5.37
C ILE A 9 -37.65 11.04 -6.42
N TYR A 10 -37.77 11.67 -7.61
CA TYR A 10 -36.72 11.63 -8.64
C TYR A 10 -35.45 12.36 -8.22
N VAL A 11 -35.56 13.50 -7.53
CA VAL A 11 -34.40 14.24 -7.01
C VAL A 11 -33.70 13.44 -5.89
N CYS A 12 -34.44 12.76 -5.02
CA CYS A 12 -33.86 11.87 -4.01
C CYS A 12 -33.19 10.63 -4.63
N MET A 13 -33.77 10.02 -5.67
CA MET A 13 -33.17 8.88 -6.39
C MET A 13 -31.88 9.29 -7.15
N LEU A 14 -31.86 10.49 -7.73
CA LEU A 14 -30.67 11.01 -8.42
C LEU A 14 -29.54 11.38 -7.44
N GLY A 15 -29.88 11.81 -6.23
CA GLY A 15 -28.91 12.10 -5.16
C GLY A 15 -28.28 10.86 -4.51
N LEU A 16 -28.90 9.68 -4.61
CA LEU A 16 -28.32 8.43 -4.10
C LEU A 16 -27.33 7.77 -5.07
N ALA A 17 -27.35 8.12 -6.36
CA ALA A 17 -26.50 7.50 -7.38
C ALA A 17 -25.05 8.05 -7.42
N THR A 18 -24.75 9.15 -6.74
CA THR A 18 -23.43 9.82 -6.81
C THR A 18 -22.43 9.36 -5.75
N LEU A 19 -22.71 8.27 -5.02
CA LEU A 19 -21.88 7.82 -3.88
C LEU A 19 -21.01 6.58 -4.16
N ILE A 20 -20.97 6.07 -5.40
CA ILE A 20 -20.06 4.97 -5.76
C ILE A 20 -18.70 5.56 -6.16
N GLY A 21 -17.96 6.07 -5.18
CA GLY A 21 -16.55 6.42 -5.36
C GLY A 21 -15.69 5.17 -5.11
N CYS A 22 -15.58 4.29 -6.11
CA CYS A 22 -14.58 3.23 -6.07
C CYS A 22 -13.24 3.86 -6.48
N GLN A 23 -12.16 3.58 -5.74
CA GLN A 23 -10.81 3.87 -6.23
C GLN A 23 -10.52 2.91 -7.38
N ASP A 24 -10.87 3.31 -8.61
CA ASP A 24 -10.83 2.43 -9.79
C ASP A 24 -9.44 1.82 -10.07
N ASN A 25 -8.38 2.45 -9.54
CA ASN A 25 -7.00 2.06 -9.78
C ASN A 25 -6.40 1.19 -8.66
N LEU A 26 -7.02 1.06 -7.49
CA LEU A 26 -6.46 0.24 -6.41
C LEU A 26 -6.72 -1.24 -6.72
N TYR A 27 -5.65 -1.98 -7.02
CA TYR A 27 -5.72 -3.42 -7.29
C TYR A 27 -5.69 -4.24 -6.01
N HIS A 28 -4.78 -3.91 -5.09
CA HIS A 28 -4.62 -4.61 -3.83
C HIS A 28 -4.07 -3.68 -2.75
N SER A 29 -4.50 -3.85 -1.51
CA SER A 29 -3.87 -3.20 -0.36
C SER A 29 -3.87 -4.14 0.84
N SER A 30 -2.77 -4.15 1.58
CA SER A 30 -2.63 -4.98 2.77
C SER A 30 -1.71 -4.30 3.78
N PHE A 31 -2.02 -4.54 5.06
CA PHE A 31 -1.22 -4.10 6.21
C PHE A 31 -1.00 -5.28 7.14
N GLN A 32 0.22 -5.37 7.67
CA GLN A 32 0.58 -6.30 8.73
C GLN A 32 1.02 -5.51 9.95
N ASP A 33 0.33 -5.72 11.07
CA ASP A 33 0.71 -5.16 12.35
C ASP A 33 1.88 -5.93 12.96
N LEU A 34 2.79 -5.19 13.58
CA LEU A 34 3.99 -5.71 14.19
C LEU A 34 3.81 -5.84 15.71
N PRO A 35 4.12 -7.01 16.29
CA PRO A 35 3.97 -7.22 17.72
C PRO A 35 4.88 -6.25 18.48
N GLN A 36 4.34 -5.67 19.56
CA GLN A 36 5.07 -4.74 20.45
C GLN A 36 5.63 -3.49 19.75
N GLN A 37 5.20 -3.19 18.52
CA GLN A 37 5.75 -2.12 17.69
C GLN A 37 7.26 -2.28 17.41
N ARG A 38 7.69 -3.52 17.17
CA ARG A 38 9.08 -3.87 16.90
C ARG A 38 9.17 -4.73 15.65
N TRP A 39 10.19 -4.47 14.84
CA TRP A 39 10.55 -5.29 13.68
C TRP A 39 11.97 -5.81 13.89
N ASP A 40 12.18 -7.12 13.93
CA ASP A 40 13.52 -7.69 13.89
C ASP A 40 14.03 -7.81 12.43
N ASN A 41 15.32 -7.64 12.21
CA ASN A 41 15.91 -7.74 10.87
C ASN A 41 15.87 -9.16 10.30
N GLN A 42 15.66 -10.17 11.14
CA GLN A 42 15.42 -11.55 10.72
C GLN A 42 13.94 -11.82 10.38
N ASP A 43 13.03 -10.94 10.82
CA ASP A 43 11.60 -11.09 10.53
C ASP A 43 11.31 -10.65 9.10
N THR A 44 10.77 -11.58 8.31
CA THR A 44 10.31 -11.30 6.95
C THR A 44 8.80 -11.03 6.95
N ILE A 45 8.42 -9.81 6.58
CA ILE A 45 7.02 -9.44 6.37
C ILE A 45 6.65 -9.83 4.94
N SER A 46 5.56 -10.57 4.76
CA SER A 46 5.18 -11.12 3.45
C SER A 46 3.74 -10.77 3.08
N PHE A 47 3.56 -10.23 1.89
CA PHE A 47 2.25 -9.89 1.33
C PHE A 47 2.00 -10.71 0.06
N SER A 48 0.92 -11.49 0.08
CA SER A 48 0.47 -12.24 -1.11
C SER A 48 -0.46 -11.37 -1.95
N ILE A 49 -0.07 -11.14 -3.20
CA ILE A 49 -0.84 -10.39 -4.17
C ILE A 49 -1.62 -11.42 -5.00
N PRO A 50 -2.95 -11.32 -5.06
CA PRO A 50 -3.76 -12.27 -5.81
C PRO A 50 -3.41 -12.23 -7.31
N PRO A 51 -3.66 -13.32 -8.06
CA PRO A 51 -3.50 -13.32 -9.49
C PRO A 51 -4.54 -12.42 -10.17
N SER A 52 -4.20 -11.91 -11.34
CA SER A 52 -5.10 -11.14 -12.20
C SER A 52 -5.65 -11.99 -13.35
N GLU A 53 -6.85 -11.67 -13.83
CA GLU A 53 -7.44 -12.35 -14.99
C GLU A 53 -6.71 -12.03 -16.30
N GLU A 54 -6.15 -10.83 -16.39
CA GLU A 54 -5.42 -10.32 -17.54
C GLU A 54 -4.03 -9.88 -17.08
N ASP A 55 -3.11 -9.70 -18.02
CA ASP A 55 -1.82 -9.10 -17.69
C ASP A 55 -2.00 -7.61 -17.36
N LEU A 56 -1.37 -7.14 -16.28
CA LEU A 56 -1.52 -5.78 -15.78
C LEU A 56 -0.16 -5.10 -15.60
N ASP A 57 -0.11 -3.80 -15.83
CA ASP A 57 1.00 -2.96 -15.36
C ASP A 57 0.60 -2.34 -14.02
N VAL A 58 1.46 -2.46 -13.00
CA VAL A 58 1.15 -2.01 -11.64
C VAL A 58 2.28 -1.21 -11.00
N PHE A 59 1.92 -0.29 -10.11
CA PHE A 59 2.83 0.39 -9.20
C PHE A 59 2.71 -0.22 -7.79
N PHE A 60 3.86 -0.39 -7.13
CA PHE A 60 3.94 -0.88 -5.75
C PHE A 60 4.29 0.26 -4.82
N THR A 61 3.38 0.66 -3.95
CA THR A 61 3.67 1.64 -2.92
C THR A 61 3.86 0.94 -1.57
N LEU A 62 5.02 1.15 -0.94
CA LEU A 62 5.24 0.68 0.44
C LEU A 62 4.81 1.76 1.43
N ALA A 63 4.21 1.34 2.54
CA ALA A 63 3.83 2.24 3.60
C ALA A 63 4.25 1.73 4.98
N LEU A 64 4.61 2.67 5.85
CA LEU A 64 4.97 2.40 7.24
C LEU A 64 4.03 3.18 8.17
N ARG A 65 3.63 2.54 9.26
CA ARG A 65 3.01 3.22 10.40
C ARG A 65 3.98 3.22 11.56
N THR A 66 4.27 4.40 12.10
CA THR A 66 5.20 4.58 13.21
C THR A 66 4.53 5.31 14.36
N SER A 67 5.04 5.17 15.58
CA SER A 67 4.68 6.08 16.67
C SER A 67 5.17 7.51 16.37
N SER A 68 4.50 8.52 16.92
CA SER A 68 4.93 9.92 16.95
C SER A 68 6.34 10.14 17.53
N SER A 69 6.83 9.19 18.32
CA SER A 69 8.18 9.23 18.92
C SER A 69 9.25 8.47 18.10
N PHE A 70 8.93 8.09 16.86
CA PHE A 70 9.89 7.48 15.94
C PHE A 70 11.00 8.48 15.58
N LYS A 71 12.25 8.06 15.76
CA LYS A 71 13.42 8.97 15.80
C LYS A 71 14.27 8.98 14.53
N TYR A 72 13.98 8.09 13.59
CA TYR A 72 14.77 7.94 12.37
C TYR A 72 14.10 8.72 11.23
N LYS A 73 14.92 9.41 10.45
CA LYS A 73 14.47 10.13 9.25
C LYS A 73 14.26 9.19 8.07
N ASP A 74 14.96 8.06 8.11
CA ASP A 74 15.03 7.07 7.06
C ASP A 74 15.03 5.65 7.65
N VAL A 75 14.55 4.70 6.84
CA VAL A 75 14.62 3.27 7.12
C VAL A 75 15.19 2.58 5.90
N VAL A 76 16.31 1.88 6.08
CA VAL A 76 16.88 1.03 5.04
C VAL A 76 16.14 -0.30 5.06
N MET A 77 15.40 -0.58 3.98
CA MET A 77 14.66 -1.81 3.76
C MET A 77 15.22 -2.60 2.59
N CYS A 78 14.92 -3.89 2.54
CA CYS A 78 15.13 -4.70 1.35
C CYS A 78 13.78 -5.25 0.91
N ILE A 79 13.49 -5.13 -0.39
CA ILE A 79 12.32 -5.72 -1.02
C ILE A 79 12.76 -6.91 -1.87
N ASP A 80 12.06 -8.03 -1.73
CA ASP A 80 12.06 -9.11 -2.69
C ASP A 80 10.65 -9.26 -3.28
N LEU A 81 10.58 -9.36 -4.61
CA LEU A 81 9.36 -9.73 -5.31
C LEU A 81 9.52 -11.12 -5.89
N LEU A 82 8.56 -11.98 -5.57
CA LEU A 82 8.54 -13.36 -5.99
C LEU A 82 7.40 -13.60 -6.98
N GLU A 83 7.70 -14.37 -8.02
CA GLU A 83 6.73 -15.02 -8.91
C GLU A 83 6.69 -16.50 -8.51
N GLY A 84 5.62 -16.92 -7.83
CA GLY A 84 5.63 -18.21 -7.10
C GLY A 84 6.74 -18.25 -6.05
N ASP A 85 7.66 -19.20 -6.15
CA ASP A 85 8.81 -19.35 -5.24
C ASP A 85 10.10 -18.69 -5.77
N SER A 86 10.09 -18.10 -6.97
CA SER A 86 11.27 -17.52 -7.59
C SER A 86 11.35 -16.02 -7.36
N ILE A 87 12.48 -15.54 -6.81
CA ILE A 87 12.76 -14.11 -6.68
C ILE A 87 13.05 -13.55 -8.08
N ILE A 88 12.20 -12.64 -8.55
CA ILE A 88 12.33 -11.99 -9.86
C ILE A 88 12.87 -10.56 -9.76
N TYR A 89 12.78 -9.95 -8.58
CA TYR A 89 13.33 -8.63 -8.30
C TYR A 89 13.75 -8.56 -6.83
N SER A 90 14.92 -8.00 -6.58
CA SER A 90 15.45 -7.77 -5.23
C SER A 90 16.24 -6.46 -5.23
N ALA A 91 15.94 -5.58 -4.28
CA ALA A 91 16.63 -4.30 -4.18
C ALA A 91 16.65 -3.76 -2.73
N PRO A 92 17.73 -3.08 -2.33
CA PRO A 92 17.69 -2.21 -1.16
C PRO A 92 16.85 -0.95 -1.48
N LEU A 93 16.15 -0.46 -0.48
CA LEU A 93 15.31 0.73 -0.51
C LEU A 93 15.68 1.63 0.66
N ASP A 94 16.19 2.82 0.36
CA ASP A 94 16.34 3.87 1.37
C ASP A 94 15.02 4.65 1.43
N VAL A 95 14.22 4.35 2.45
CA VAL A 95 12.91 4.94 2.62
C VAL A 95 13.00 6.17 3.51
N LEU A 96 12.63 7.33 2.97
CA LEU A 96 12.48 8.55 3.75
C LEU A 96 11.13 8.58 4.47
N ILE A 97 11.16 8.90 5.76
CA ILE A 97 10.00 8.99 6.65
C ILE A 97 9.36 10.39 6.58
N SER A 98 9.69 11.19 5.55
CA SER A 98 9.33 12.61 5.44
C SER A 98 8.39 12.98 4.30
N ASP A 99 8.11 12.08 3.35
CA ASP A 99 7.68 12.56 2.04
C ASP A 99 6.16 12.73 1.90
N ASN A 100 5.35 12.07 2.74
CA ASN A 100 3.90 12.25 2.74
C ASN A 100 3.27 11.87 4.10
N THR A 101 3.85 12.36 5.19
CA THR A 101 3.39 12.00 6.53
C THR A 101 1.98 12.52 6.80
N ARG A 102 1.06 11.62 7.14
CA ARG A 102 -0.27 11.97 7.67
C ARG A 102 -0.39 11.46 9.09
N GLN A 103 -0.80 12.33 10.02
CA GLN A 103 -1.12 11.90 11.37
C GLN A 103 -2.40 11.08 11.33
N THR A 104 -2.32 9.84 11.81
CA THR A 104 -3.46 8.95 12.00
C THR A 104 -3.73 8.87 13.49
N HIS A 105 -4.99 9.02 13.94
CA HIS A 105 -5.45 8.91 15.34
C HIS A 105 -4.36 9.13 16.41
N SER A 106 -4.21 10.39 16.83
CA SER A 106 -3.34 10.99 17.88
C SER A 106 -1.87 10.58 17.99
N ASP A 107 -1.48 9.31 17.88
CA ASP A 107 -0.12 8.84 18.22
C ASP A 107 0.62 8.10 17.11
N PHE A 108 0.00 7.88 15.96
CA PHE A 108 0.60 7.19 14.83
C PHE A 108 0.80 8.10 13.62
N MET A 109 1.92 7.91 12.93
CA MET A 109 2.27 8.58 11.70
C MET A 109 2.25 7.57 10.57
N TYR A 110 1.51 7.88 9.51
CA TYR A 110 1.47 7.10 8.28
C TYR A 110 2.42 7.72 7.26
N HIS A 111 3.24 6.88 6.65
CA HIS A 111 4.24 7.28 5.67
C HIS A 111 4.10 6.44 4.41
N GLU A 112 3.89 7.08 3.27
CA GLU A 112 4.12 6.47 1.95
C GLU A 112 5.58 6.67 1.59
N CYS A 113 6.26 5.56 1.42
CA CYS A 113 7.70 5.49 1.66
C CYS A 113 8.50 5.18 0.40
N TYR A 114 7.88 4.45 -0.52
CA TYR A 114 8.49 4.02 -1.77
C TYR A 114 7.39 3.86 -2.81
N SER A 115 7.64 4.36 -4.02
CA SER A 115 6.83 4.09 -5.20
C SER A 115 7.76 4.06 -6.42
N PRO A 116 7.83 2.94 -7.18
CA PRO A 116 8.73 2.81 -8.31
C PRO A 116 8.34 3.78 -9.43
N ARG A 117 9.34 4.29 -10.15
CA ARG A 117 9.10 5.23 -11.27
C ARG A 117 8.45 4.59 -12.49
N HIS A 118 8.63 3.28 -12.66
CA HIS A 118 8.09 2.51 -13.78
C HIS A 118 7.20 1.41 -13.24
N PRO A 119 6.08 1.12 -13.92
CA PRO A 119 5.21 0.04 -13.50
C PRO A 119 5.89 -1.31 -13.74
N LEU A 120 5.55 -2.28 -12.92
CA LEU A 120 5.90 -3.67 -13.10
C LEU A 120 4.79 -4.39 -13.88
N ARG A 121 5.18 -5.21 -14.85
CA ARG A 121 4.27 -6.12 -15.54
C ARG A 121 3.95 -7.35 -14.68
N MET A 122 2.70 -7.50 -14.27
CA MET A 122 2.14 -8.73 -13.69
C MET A 122 1.49 -9.57 -14.79
N LYS A 123 1.77 -10.88 -14.79
CA LYS A 123 1.19 -11.84 -15.73
C LYS A 123 -0.17 -12.34 -15.26
N SER A 124 -1.08 -12.58 -16.20
CA SER A 124 -2.38 -13.22 -15.97
C SER A 124 -2.20 -14.58 -15.28
N GLN A 125 -3.10 -14.90 -14.35
CA GLN A 125 -3.18 -16.15 -13.57
C GLN A 125 -1.94 -16.47 -12.71
N VAL A 126 -1.05 -15.50 -12.49
CA VAL A 126 0.17 -15.68 -11.68
C VAL A 126 0.05 -14.89 -10.38
N SER A 127 0.29 -15.53 -9.25
CA SER A 127 0.38 -14.87 -7.95
C SER A 127 1.78 -14.34 -7.69
N TYR A 128 1.84 -13.21 -6.98
CA TYR A 128 3.10 -12.57 -6.62
C TYR A 128 3.19 -12.42 -5.10
N THR A 129 4.41 -12.49 -4.56
CA THR A 129 4.65 -12.21 -3.13
C THR A 129 5.66 -11.10 -2.97
N VAL A 130 5.31 -10.08 -2.20
CA VAL A 130 6.25 -9.04 -1.77
C VAL A 130 6.76 -9.42 -0.39
N ARG A 131 8.08 -9.57 -0.25
CA ARG A 131 8.76 -9.78 1.02
C ARG A 131 9.56 -8.54 1.38
N LEU A 132 9.48 -8.17 2.64
CA LEU A 132 10.19 -7.01 3.19
C LEU A 132 11.00 -7.44 4.41
N THR A 133 12.22 -6.94 4.46
CA THR A 133 13.11 -6.97 5.64
C THR A 133 13.72 -5.59 5.84
N HIS A 134 14.39 -5.35 6.97
CA HIS A 134 15.13 -4.11 7.18
C HIS A 134 16.63 -4.37 7.43
N ALA A 135 17.46 -3.43 6.98
CA ALA A 135 18.92 -3.47 7.12
C ALA A 135 19.44 -2.37 8.08
N MET A 136 18.57 -1.84 8.95
CA MET A 136 18.94 -0.88 9.99
C MET A 136 19.98 -1.46 10.96
N ARG A 137 20.91 -0.60 11.42
CA ARG A 137 21.96 -0.98 12.39
C ARG A 137 21.40 -1.37 13.77
N LEU A 138 20.32 -0.73 14.19
CA LEU A 138 19.64 -1.04 15.44
C LEU A 138 18.60 -2.12 15.18
N ASN A 139 18.70 -3.21 15.95
CA ASN A 139 17.83 -4.37 15.86
C ASN A 139 17.33 -4.75 17.27
N PRO A 140 16.01 -4.90 17.49
CA PRO A 140 14.93 -4.62 16.54
C PRO A 140 14.74 -3.12 16.28
N LEU A 141 14.20 -2.79 15.11
CA LEU A 141 13.70 -1.47 14.81
C LEU A 141 12.42 -1.22 15.64
N GLU A 142 12.50 -0.35 16.62
CA GLU A 142 11.38 -0.04 17.52
C GLU A 142 10.50 1.10 16.99
N ARG A 143 9.27 1.17 17.52
CA ARG A 143 8.27 2.21 17.25
C ARG A 143 7.71 2.20 15.83
N ILE A 144 7.77 1.04 15.20
CA ILE A 144 7.10 0.74 13.93
C ILE A 144 5.92 -0.19 14.24
N SER A 145 4.71 0.30 14.02
CA SER A 145 3.48 -0.43 14.39
C SER A 145 3.01 -1.36 13.29
N SER A 146 3.17 -0.97 12.03
CA SER A 146 2.66 -1.74 10.90
C SER A 146 3.46 -1.43 9.64
N VAL A 147 3.50 -2.41 8.74
CA VAL A 147 4.01 -2.26 7.37
C VAL A 147 2.89 -2.58 6.41
N GLY A 148 2.81 -1.87 5.29
CA GLY A 148 1.79 -2.08 4.29
C GLY A 148 2.32 -2.01 2.87
N VAL A 149 1.57 -2.62 1.97
CA VAL A 149 1.78 -2.54 0.52
C VAL A 149 0.47 -2.16 -0.15
N PHE A 150 0.59 -1.26 -1.12
CA PHE A 150 -0.47 -0.89 -2.05
C PHE A 150 -0.01 -1.26 -3.44
N VAL A 151 -0.93 -1.84 -4.20
CA VAL A 151 -0.74 -2.20 -5.61
C VAL A 151 -1.79 -1.45 -6.39
N GLU A 152 -1.33 -0.54 -7.24
CA GLU A 152 -2.20 0.30 -8.06
C GLU A 152 -1.98 -0.04 -9.53
N LYS A 153 -3.07 -0.17 -10.29
CA LYS A 153 -2.97 -0.33 -11.74
C LYS A 153 -2.34 0.93 -12.32
N SER A 154 -1.37 0.73 -13.20
CA SER A 154 -0.87 1.79 -14.07
C SER A 154 -1.98 2.13 -15.05
N ASP A 155 -2.71 3.20 -14.77
CA ASP A 155 -3.69 3.72 -15.68
C ASP A 155 -3.00 3.94 -17.04
N SER A 156 -3.46 3.26 -18.10
CA SER A 156 -2.94 3.48 -19.46
C SER A 156 -3.26 4.89 -19.99
N ALA A 157 -3.87 5.74 -19.15
CA ALA A 157 -4.37 7.06 -19.48
C ALA A 157 -3.96 8.12 -18.44
N LYS A 158 -2.67 8.48 -18.42
CA LYS A 158 -2.19 9.84 -18.13
C LYS A 158 -0.69 9.94 -18.42
N ARG A 159 -0.37 10.13 -19.71
CA ARG A 159 0.79 10.91 -20.14
C ARG A 159 0.48 12.40 -20.02
#